data_AF-A0A7C1TDR4-F1
#
_entry.id   AF-A0A7C1TDR4-F1
#
_cell.length_a   1.000
_cell.length_b   1.000
_cell.length_c   1.000
_cell.angle_alpha   90.00
_cell.angle_beta   90.00
_cell.angle_gamma   90.00
#
_symmetry.space_group_name_H-M   'P 1'
#
loop_
_entity.id
_entity.type
_entity.pdbx_description
1 polymer ?
#
loop_
_entity_poly.entity_id
_entity_poly.type
_entity_poly.pdbx_seq_one_letter_code
_entity_poly.pdbx_strand_id
1 'polypeptide(L)'
;MDFLAFNGAAGTGVKLTVASLTGGLDPNLEVWDPLGNLIENVFCNGNSGRFGGATLCSVAPNFNLTKTGIYKIGLNDVNWDETGNYRLSVSCLYGACPSVAPSAVPLPAAVWLFGGGLLGLAAVFRRRKQI
;
A
#
# COMPACT_ATOMS: atom_id res chain seq x y z
N MET A 1 -13.64 -13.41 -5.62
CA MET A 1 -12.21 -13.21 -5.91
C MET A 1 -11.97 -11.73 -6.01
N ASP A 2 -10.90 -11.29 -5.37
CA ASP A 2 -10.49 -9.90 -5.29
C ASP A 2 -9.13 -9.72 -5.97
N PHE A 3 -8.96 -8.58 -6.64
CA PHE A 3 -7.72 -8.22 -7.30
C PHE A 3 -7.16 -6.93 -6.72
N LEU A 4 -5.89 -6.96 -6.36
CA LEU A 4 -5.14 -5.80 -5.89
C LEU A 4 -3.84 -5.69 -6.67
N ALA A 5 -3.16 -4.56 -6.53
CA ALA A 5 -1.90 -4.33 -7.19
C ALA A 5 -0.97 -3.48 -6.35
N PHE A 6 0.33 -3.67 -6.53
CA PHE A 6 1.36 -2.81 -5.96
C PHE A 6 2.48 -2.55 -6.97
N ASN A 7 3.13 -1.40 -6.85
CA ASN A 7 4.32 -1.09 -7.63
C ASN A 7 5.54 -1.74 -6.96
N GLY A 8 6.33 -2.46 -7.75
CA GLY A 8 7.52 -3.16 -7.30
C GLY A 8 8.72 -2.84 -8.18
N ALA A 9 9.91 -2.90 -7.59
CA ALA A 9 11.17 -2.71 -8.29
C ALA A 9 12.02 -3.98 -8.21
N ALA A 10 12.68 -4.33 -9.32
CA ALA A 10 13.58 -5.48 -9.37
C ALA A 10 14.67 -5.39 -8.29
N GLY A 11 14.98 -6.50 -7.63
CA GLY A 11 15.91 -6.58 -6.51
C GLY A 11 15.30 -6.24 -5.14
N THR A 12 14.02 -5.90 -5.07
CA THR A 12 13.31 -5.65 -3.80
C THR A 12 12.81 -6.97 -3.21
N GLY A 13 13.05 -7.19 -1.92
CA GLY A 13 12.46 -8.30 -1.16
C GLY A 13 11.11 -7.88 -0.58
N VAL A 14 10.07 -8.67 -0.80
CA VAL A 14 8.71 -8.39 -0.31
C VAL A 14 8.16 -9.56 0.48
N LYS A 15 7.31 -9.25 1.45
CA LYS A 15 6.48 -10.21 2.18
C LYS A 15 5.02 -9.84 1.96
N LEU A 16 4.24 -10.80 1.48
CA LEU A 16 2.78 -10.69 1.50
C LEU A 16 2.27 -11.52 2.67
N THR A 17 1.21 -11.06 3.32
CA THR A 17 0.55 -11.84 4.36
C THR A 17 -0.95 -11.70 4.20
N VAL A 18 -1.62 -12.84 4.14
CA VAL A 18 -3.07 -12.94 4.08
C VAL A 18 -3.49 -13.75 5.30
N ALA A 19 -4.37 -13.18 6.10
CA ALA A 19 -4.97 -13.86 7.24
C ALA A 19 -6.48 -13.86 7.09
N SER A 20 -7.10 -15.03 7.13
CA SER A 20 -8.55 -15.14 7.28
C SER A 20 -9.00 -14.52 8.60
N LEU A 21 -10.16 -13.88 8.56
CA LEU A 21 -10.87 -13.33 9.72
C LEU A 21 -12.19 -14.08 9.97
N THR A 22 -12.60 -14.93 9.03
CA THR A 22 -13.71 -15.88 9.15
C THR A 22 -13.13 -17.29 9.19
N GLY A 23 -13.54 -18.10 10.17
CA GLY A 23 -13.11 -19.50 10.24
C GLY A 23 -13.67 -20.32 9.09
N GLY A 24 -12.87 -21.22 8.53
CA GLY A 24 -13.24 -22.09 7.42
C GLY A 24 -13.00 -21.50 6.03
N LEU A 25 -12.58 -20.23 5.94
CA LEU A 25 -12.10 -19.68 4.67
C LEU A 25 -10.72 -20.28 4.36
N ASP A 26 -10.52 -20.75 3.13
CA ASP A 26 -9.28 -21.28 2.58
C ASP A 26 -8.64 -20.23 1.64
N PRO A 27 -8.07 -19.12 2.15
CA PRO A 27 -7.53 -18.07 1.30
C PRO A 27 -6.35 -18.59 0.48
N ASN A 28 -6.47 -18.49 -0.83
CA ASN A 28 -5.44 -18.72 -1.80
C ASN A 28 -4.92 -17.39 -2.36
N LEU A 29 -3.61 -17.21 -2.22
CA LEU A 29 -2.86 -16.04 -2.63
C LEU A 29 -2.10 -16.34 -3.91
N GLU A 30 -2.46 -15.59 -4.96
CA GLU A 30 -1.77 -15.60 -6.24
C GLU A 30 -1.07 -14.26 -6.46
N VAL A 31 0.17 -14.30 -6.96
CA VAL A 31 0.92 -13.09 -7.34
C VAL A 31 1.42 -13.24 -8.77
N TRP A 32 1.13 -12.24 -9.61
CA TRP A 32 1.63 -12.17 -10.97
C TRP A 32 2.61 -11.01 -11.14
N ASP A 33 3.66 -11.27 -11.90
CA ASP A 33 4.64 -10.27 -12.29
C ASP A 33 4.07 -9.28 -13.32
N PRO A 34 4.78 -8.17 -13.62
CA PRO A 34 4.34 -7.17 -14.60
C PRO A 34 4.21 -7.69 -16.03
N LEU A 35 4.79 -8.85 -16.35
CA LEU A 35 4.68 -9.50 -17.66
C LEU A 35 3.50 -10.48 -17.71
N GLY A 36 2.80 -10.70 -16.59
CA GLY A 36 1.66 -11.60 -16.47
C GLY A 36 2.01 -13.03 -16.05
N ASN A 37 3.26 -13.31 -15.66
CA ASN A 37 3.63 -14.63 -15.17
C ASN A 37 3.22 -14.80 -13.71
N LEU A 38 2.60 -15.94 -13.37
CA LEU A 38 2.34 -16.32 -11.99
C LEU A 38 3.65 -16.68 -11.30
N ILE A 39 4.00 -15.96 -10.24
CA ILE A 39 5.25 -16.15 -9.49
C ILE A 39 5.03 -16.70 -8.08
N GLU A 40 3.83 -16.56 -7.52
CA GLU A 40 3.45 -17.17 -6.25
C GLU A 40 2.02 -17.69 -6.35
N ASN A 41 1.79 -18.87 -5.77
CA ASN A 41 0.49 -19.49 -5.63
C ASN A 41 0.51 -20.34 -4.35
N VAL A 42 -0.02 -19.77 -3.26
CA VAL A 42 0.03 -20.40 -1.94
C VAL A 42 -1.29 -20.21 -1.22
N PHE A 43 -1.77 -21.28 -0.62
CA PHE A 43 -3.02 -21.30 0.11
C PHE A 43 -2.82 -21.84 1.53
N CYS A 44 -3.79 -21.58 2.39
CA CYS A 44 -3.94 -22.29 3.66
C CYS A 44 -5.33 -22.92 3.75
N ASN A 45 -5.43 -23.95 4.57
CA ASN A 45 -6.68 -24.67 4.81
C ASN A 45 -7.26 -24.22 6.16
N GLY A 46 -8.29 -23.38 6.09
CA GLY A 46 -9.18 -22.96 7.17
C GLY A 46 -10.12 -24.08 7.67
N ASN A 47 -10.22 -25.22 7.02
CA ASN A 47 -10.95 -26.40 7.50
C ASN A 47 -10.05 -27.43 8.24
N SER A 48 -8.84 -27.04 8.64
CA SER A 48 -7.84 -27.90 9.28
C SER A 48 -7.92 -27.95 10.82
N GLY A 49 -9.00 -27.43 11.41
CA GLY A 49 -9.20 -27.46 12.86
C GLY A 49 -9.42 -28.87 13.41
N ARG A 50 -9.59 -28.97 14.74
CA ARG A 50 -9.84 -30.26 15.41
C ARG A 50 -11.06 -30.95 14.79
N PHE A 51 -10.88 -32.18 14.31
CA PHE A 51 -11.90 -32.97 13.59
C PHE A 51 -12.38 -32.36 12.27
N GLY A 52 -11.54 -31.57 11.58
CA GLY A 52 -11.93 -30.89 10.32
C GLY A 52 -12.80 -29.65 10.54
N GLY A 53 -12.78 -29.10 11.76
CA GLY A 53 -13.56 -27.91 12.08
C GLY A 53 -12.99 -26.64 11.43
N ALA A 54 -13.90 -25.70 11.16
CA ALA A 54 -13.55 -24.36 10.70
C ALA A 54 -12.61 -23.65 11.70
N THR A 55 -11.50 -23.14 11.20
CA THR A 55 -10.44 -22.41 11.90
C THR A 55 -9.99 -21.21 11.08
N LEU A 56 -9.34 -20.25 11.74
CA LEU A 56 -8.58 -19.21 11.04
C LEU A 56 -7.28 -19.81 10.53
N CYS A 57 -6.88 -19.44 9.32
CA CYS A 57 -5.57 -19.71 8.75
C CYS A 57 -4.95 -18.48 8.09
N SER A 58 -3.64 -18.53 7.84
CA SER A 58 -2.90 -17.48 7.14
C SER A 58 -1.79 -18.03 6.25
N VAL A 59 -1.47 -17.30 5.18
CA VAL A 59 -0.29 -17.51 4.32
C VAL A 59 0.59 -16.26 4.36
N ALA A 60 1.91 -16.46 4.29
CA ALA A 60 2.86 -15.36 4.41
C ALA A 60 4.14 -15.54 3.58
N PRO A 61 4.05 -15.67 2.24
CA PRO A 61 5.23 -15.88 1.40
C PRO A 61 6.15 -14.65 1.37
N ASN A 62 7.44 -14.92 1.27
CA ASN A 62 8.49 -13.93 1.05
C ASN A 62 9.16 -14.23 -0.28
N PHE A 63 9.34 -13.23 -1.13
CA PHE A 63 9.97 -13.41 -2.44
C PHE A 63 10.68 -12.14 -2.91
N ASN A 64 11.55 -12.33 -3.90
CA ASN A 64 12.31 -11.25 -4.51
C ASN A 64 11.70 -10.86 -5.84
N LEU A 65 11.45 -9.57 -6.02
CA LEU A 65 10.94 -9.05 -7.27
C LEU A 65 12.04 -9.10 -8.33
N THR A 66 11.81 -9.79 -9.44
CA THR A 66 12.77 -9.91 -10.56
C THR A 66 12.51 -8.88 -11.66
N LYS A 67 11.37 -8.18 -11.62
CA LYS A 67 10.94 -7.17 -12.60
C LYS A 67 10.56 -5.89 -11.88
N THR A 68 10.71 -4.77 -12.57
CA THR A 68 10.18 -3.47 -12.13
C THR A 68 8.85 -3.23 -12.84
N GLY A 69 7.81 -2.88 -12.09
CA GLY A 69 6.48 -2.60 -12.64
C GLY A 69 5.37 -2.91 -11.65
N ILE A 70 4.14 -3.00 -12.18
CA ILE A 70 2.95 -3.31 -11.38
C ILE A 70 2.83 -4.83 -11.24
N TYR A 71 2.90 -5.30 -10.00
CA TYR A 71 2.57 -6.67 -9.62
C TYR A 71 1.08 -6.75 -9.29
N LYS A 72 0.43 -7.85 -9.68
CA LYS A 72 -0.98 -8.11 -9.38
C LYS A 72 -1.07 -9.16 -8.28
N ILE A 73 -2.03 -8.97 -7.38
CA ILE A 73 -2.39 -9.90 -6.31
C ILE A 73 -3.80 -10.39 -6.58
N GLY A 74 -3.99 -11.69 -6.47
CA GLY A 74 -5.28 -12.37 -6.60
C GLY A 74 -5.56 -13.08 -5.30
N LEU A 75 -6.78 -12.87 -4.80
CA LEU A 75 -7.26 -13.54 -3.60
C LEU A 75 -8.58 -14.20 -3.91
N ASN A 76 -8.60 -15.52 -3.79
CA ASN A 76 -9.81 -16.31 -3.82
C ASN A 76 -9.78 -17.31 -2.67
N ASP A 77 -10.90 -17.97 -2.51
CA ASP A 77 -11.00 -19.16 -1.70
C ASP A 77 -10.63 -20.38 -2.55
N VAL A 78 -9.95 -21.37 -1.97
CA VAL A 78 -9.59 -22.60 -2.68
C VAL A 78 -10.88 -23.34 -3.06
N ASN A 79 -11.03 -23.76 -4.32
CA ASN A 79 -12.26 -24.37 -4.86
C ASN A 79 -13.51 -23.47 -4.94
N TRP A 80 -13.43 -22.23 -4.43
CA TRP A 80 -14.46 -21.20 -4.61
C TRP A 80 -15.80 -21.52 -3.93
N ASP A 81 -15.78 -22.29 -2.84
CA ASP A 81 -16.96 -22.74 -2.12
C ASP A 81 -17.19 -22.02 -0.79
N GLU A 82 -16.20 -21.32 -0.24
CA GLU A 82 -16.37 -20.49 0.94
C GLU A 82 -16.36 -18.97 0.67
N THR A 83 -16.98 -18.23 1.59
CA THR A 83 -16.95 -16.77 1.63
C THR A 83 -16.57 -16.31 3.03
N GLY A 84 -15.70 -15.32 3.12
CA GLY A 84 -15.22 -14.84 4.41
C GLY A 84 -14.47 -13.53 4.32
N ASN A 85 -14.22 -12.95 5.48
CA ASN A 85 -13.40 -11.76 5.61
C ASN A 85 -11.93 -12.15 5.70
N TYR A 86 -11.06 -11.29 5.20
CA TYR A 86 -9.62 -11.47 5.29
C TYR A 86 -8.92 -10.13 5.54
N ARG A 87 -7.65 -10.22 5.96
CA ARG A 87 -6.73 -9.08 6.02
C ARG A 87 -5.54 -9.38 5.12
N LEU A 88 -5.25 -8.49 4.19
CA LEU A 88 -4.06 -8.49 3.36
C LEU A 88 -3.09 -7.40 3.84
N SER A 89 -1.81 -7.74 3.95
CA SER A 89 -0.73 -6.78 4.16
C SER A 89 0.43 -7.05 3.20
N VAL A 90 1.02 -5.98 2.67
CA VAL A 90 2.24 -6.02 1.86
C VAL A 90 3.33 -5.31 2.65
N SER A 91 4.48 -5.96 2.82
CA SER A 91 5.63 -5.40 3.52
C SER A 91 6.85 -5.45 2.62
N CYS A 92 7.56 -4.33 2.53
CA CYS A 92 8.88 -4.30 1.92
C CYS A 92 9.93 -4.70 2.96
N LEU A 93 10.74 -5.71 2.65
CA LEU A 93 11.76 -6.22 3.55
C LEU A 93 13.10 -5.50 3.34
N TYR A 94 13.47 -5.27 2.08
CA TYR A 94 14.70 -4.59 1.68
C TYR A 94 14.64 -4.18 0.20
N GLY A 95 15.58 -3.35 -0.25
CA GLY A 95 15.67 -2.86 -1.62
C GLY A 95 15.00 -1.51 -1.80
N ALA A 96 14.38 -1.26 -2.97
CA ALA A 96 13.73 0.00 -3.28
C ALA A 96 12.31 0.04 -2.68
N CYS A 97 12.24 0.14 -1.35
CA CYS A 97 10.98 0.27 -0.64
C CYS A 97 10.32 1.63 -0.93
N PRO A 98 8.98 1.70 -1.01
CA PRO A 98 8.30 2.98 -1.14
C PRO A 98 8.64 3.86 0.07
N SER A 99 9.35 4.96 -0.15
CA SER A 99 9.43 6.00 0.86
C SER A 99 8.10 6.75 0.84
N VAL A 100 7.38 6.73 1.95
CA VAL A 100 6.28 7.66 2.14
C VAL A 100 6.92 9.02 2.37
N ALA A 101 7.38 9.67 1.29
CA ALA A 101 7.69 11.09 1.36
C ALA A 101 6.38 11.80 1.74
N PRO A 102 6.35 12.60 2.82
CA PRO A 102 5.17 13.39 3.10
C PRO A 102 4.88 14.25 1.86
N SER A 103 3.61 14.34 1.46
CA SER A 103 3.24 15.25 0.38
C SER A 103 3.72 16.65 0.78
N ALA A 104 4.69 17.20 0.05
CA ALA A 104 5.11 18.57 0.27
C ALA A 104 3.90 19.46 0.01
N VAL A 105 3.33 20.05 1.06
CA VAL A 105 2.27 21.04 0.91
C VAL A 105 2.90 22.23 0.19
N PRO A 106 2.49 22.56 -1.05
CA PRO A 106 3.00 23.75 -1.70
C PRO A 106 2.53 24.95 -0.88
N LEU A 107 3.46 25.62 -0.19
CA LEU A 107 3.15 26.91 0.42
C LEU A 107 2.73 27.84 -0.73
N PRO A 108 1.48 28.32 -0.78
CA PRO A 108 1.11 29.28 -1.80
C PRO A 108 2.04 30.50 -1.66
N ALA A 109 2.35 31.13 -2.79
CA ALA A 109 3.21 32.32 -2.91
C ALA A 109 2.75 33.56 -2.11
N ALA A 110 1.79 33.40 -1.19
CA ALA A 110 1.32 34.42 -0.26
C ALA A 110 2.39 34.89 0.74
N VAL A 111 3.50 34.17 0.92
CA VAL A 111 4.64 34.66 1.71
C VAL A 111 5.20 35.97 1.12
N TRP A 112 5.09 36.18 -0.20
CA TRP A 112 5.45 37.45 -0.84
C TRP A 112 4.41 38.56 -0.65
N LEU A 113 3.14 38.21 -0.44
CA LEU A 113 2.06 39.19 -0.23
C LEU A 113 2.11 39.85 1.16
N PHE A 114 2.61 39.14 2.18
CA PHE A 114 2.79 39.74 3.51
C PHE A 114 4.04 40.64 3.61
N GLY A 115 5.08 40.40 2.79
CA GLY A 115 6.27 41.25 2.74
C GLY A 115 6.05 42.60 2.06
N GLY A 116 5.22 42.66 1.02
CA GLY A 116 4.92 43.90 0.28
C GLY A 116 4.00 44.88 1.02
N GLY A 117 3.07 44.37 1.83
CA GLY A 117 2.10 45.20 2.56
C GLY A 117 2.69 46.09 3.65
N LEU A 118 3.73 45.62 4.36
CA LEU A 118 4.38 46.36 5.45
C LEU A 118 5.27 47.52 4.94
N LEU A 119 5.90 47.37 3.76
CA LEU A 119 6.68 48.46 3.15
C LEU A 119 5.78 49.57 2.58
N GLY A 120 4.60 49.23 2.07
CA GLY A 120 3.62 50.22 1.58
C GLY A 120 3.08 51.15 2.68
N LEU A 121 2.85 50.64 3.89
CA LEU A 121 2.34 51.43 5.01
C LEU A 121 3.37 52.44 5.56
N ALA A 122 4.65 52.10 5.60
CA ALA A 122 5.70 53.01 6.05
C ALA A 122 5.86 54.25 5.13
N ALA A 123 5.57 54.12 3.83
CA ALA A 123 5.64 55.22 2.88
C ALA A 123 4.49 56.24 3.05
N VAL A 124 3.30 55.79 3.48
CA VAL A 124 2.13 56.66 3.69
C VAL A 124 2.29 57.54 4.94
N PHE A 125 2.90 57.02 6.01
CA PHE A 125 3.12 57.79 7.23
C PHE A 125 4.17 58.90 7.10
N ARG A 126 5.09 58.81 6.14
CA ARG A 126 6.13 59.84 5.93
C ARG A 126 5.64 61.10 5.23
N ARG A 127 4.48 61.06 4.55
CA ARG A 127 3.92 62.22 3.82
C ARG A 127 3.11 63.22 4.67
N ARG A 128 2.81 62.90 5.94
CA ARG A 128 1.98 63.78 6.80
C ARG A 128 2.76 64.79 7.66
N LYS A 129 4.08 64.93 7.47
CA LYS A 129 4.94 65.85 8.26
C LYS A 129 5.50 67.05 7.49
N GLN A 130 4.84 67.47 6.41
CA GLN A 130 5.09 68.78 5.80
C GLN A 130 3.77 69.51 5.61
N ILE A 131 3.38 70.29 6.62
CA ILE A 131 2.74 71.61 6.62
C ILE A 131 2.93 72.15 8.03
#